data_AF-A0A1W5Z1Q3-F1
#
_entry.id   AF-A0A1W5Z1Q3-F1
#
_cell.length_a   1.000
_cell.length_b   1.000
_cell.length_c   1.000
_cell.angle_alpha   90.00
_cell.angle_beta   90.00
_cell.angle_gamma   90.00
#
_symmetry.space_group_name_H-M   'P 1'
#
loop_
_entity.id
_entity.type
_entity.pdbx_description
1 polymer ?
#
loop_
_entity_poly.entity_id
_entity_poly.type
_entity_poly.pdbx_seq_one_letter_code
_entity_poly.pdbx_strand_id
1 'polypeptide(L)'
;MSRRNTNRGRSRRPQRRKDVLHARGGHRADDFRCASCRLDVPLTAPGTAHRNHCPTCLASLHVDRRIPGDRDADCRGRMEALGLSVRPDGEWMIIHECVSCGELSVNRIAGDDNPLALVRLALRPLADARAAGRALLTL
;
A
#
# COMPACT_ATOMS: atom_id res chain seq x y z
N MET A 1 -4.63 69.83 -5.70
CA MET A 1 -3.18 69.60 -5.91
C MET A 1 -2.89 68.12 -5.73
N SER A 2 -2.61 67.41 -6.82
CA SER A 2 -2.41 65.96 -6.89
C SER A 2 -1.14 65.50 -6.17
N ARG A 3 -1.27 64.63 -5.17
CA ARG A 3 -0.14 63.85 -4.64
C ARG A 3 0.03 62.59 -5.49
N ARG A 4 1.11 62.57 -6.27
CA ARG A 4 1.58 61.46 -7.11
C ARG A 4 1.82 60.21 -6.25
N ASN A 5 1.09 59.14 -6.56
CA ASN A 5 1.31 57.81 -6.00
C ASN A 5 2.51 57.16 -6.72
N THR A 6 3.65 57.03 -6.03
CA THR A 6 4.85 56.38 -6.57
C THR A 6 4.73 54.87 -6.42
N ASN A 7 4.19 54.23 -7.46
CA ASN A 7 4.09 52.78 -7.58
C ASN A 7 5.50 52.15 -7.68
N ARG A 8 6.12 51.85 -6.52
CA ARG A 8 7.37 51.09 -6.46
C ARG A 8 7.09 49.66 -6.91
N GLY A 9 7.61 49.32 -8.09
CA GLY A 9 7.45 48.03 -8.74
C GLY A 9 7.80 46.87 -7.80
N ARG A 10 6.78 46.09 -7.44
CA ARG A 10 6.98 44.71 -7.00
C ARG A 10 7.49 43.93 -8.20
N SER A 11 8.79 43.68 -8.26
CA SER A 11 9.36 42.68 -9.15
C SER A 11 8.73 41.34 -8.79
N ARG A 12 7.72 40.92 -9.56
CA ARG A 12 7.21 39.55 -9.52
C ARG A 12 8.37 38.66 -9.95
N ARG A 13 9.01 37.99 -8.99
CA ARG A 13 9.98 36.92 -9.27
C ARG A 13 9.35 36.00 -10.33
N PRO A 14 10.01 35.75 -11.47
CA PRO A 14 9.45 34.86 -12.48
C PRO A 14 9.25 33.49 -11.83
N GLN A 15 8.00 33.04 -11.79
CA GLN A 15 7.64 31.74 -11.27
C GLN A 15 8.31 30.71 -12.17
N ARG A 16 9.35 30.03 -11.65
CA ARG A 16 10.05 28.96 -12.36
C ARG A 16 9.00 27.98 -12.85
N ARG A 17 8.88 27.81 -14.17
CA ARG A 17 7.95 26.82 -14.72
C ARG A 17 8.34 25.48 -14.10
N LYS A 18 7.43 24.92 -13.31
CA LYS A 18 7.56 23.55 -12.82
C LYS A 18 7.30 22.73 -14.07
N ASP A 19 8.34 22.05 -14.56
CA ASP A 19 8.18 21.06 -15.62
C ASP A 19 7.37 19.91 -15.03
N VAL A 20 6.05 20.10 -15.00
CA VAL A 20 5.10 19.03 -14.71
C VAL A 20 5.07 18.23 -15.99
N LEU A 21 5.99 17.27 -16.09
CA LEU A 21 5.91 16.21 -17.07
C LEU A 21 4.59 15.48 -16.79
N HIS A 22 3.53 15.89 -17.49
CA HIS A 22 2.32 15.12 -17.65
C HIS A 22 2.66 13.92 -18.54
N ALA A 23 3.44 12.98 -17.99
CA ALA A 23 3.56 11.65 -18.52
C ALA A 23 2.23 10.96 -18.25
N ARG A 24 1.32 11.05 -19.22
CA ARG A 24 0.19 10.14 -19.33
C ARG A 24 0.78 8.71 -19.36
N GLY A 25 0.66 7.98 -18.25
CA GLY A 25 0.99 6.54 -18.19
C GLY A 25 2.30 6.11 -17.53
N GLY A 26 2.96 6.96 -16.72
CA GLY A 26 4.23 6.62 -16.08
C GLY A 26 4.10 5.91 -14.73
N HIS A 27 3.75 4.62 -14.72
CA HIS A 27 4.29 3.74 -13.68
C HIS A 27 5.81 3.75 -13.85
N ARG A 28 6.59 4.07 -12.82
CA ARG A 28 8.00 3.68 -12.86
C ARG A 28 7.96 2.17 -12.95
N ALA A 29 8.82 1.55 -13.77
CA ALA A 29 8.74 0.11 -14.05
C ALA A 29 8.68 -0.78 -12.79
N ASP A 30 9.07 -0.24 -11.63
CA ASP A 30 9.16 -0.92 -10.35
C ASP A 30 8.23 -0.36 -9.25
N ASP A 31 7.13 0.34 -9.57
CA ASP A 31 6.12 0.77 -8.58
C ASP A 31 4.68 0.36 -8.91
N PHE A 32 3.85 0.27 -7.87
CA PHE A 32 2.40 0.11 -8.02
C PHE A 32 1.65 1.14 -7.16
N ARG A 33 0.46 1.51 -7.60
CA ARG A 33 -0.41 2.40 -6.83
C ARG A 33 -1.35 1.59 -5.95
N CYS A 34 -1.30 1.81 -4.64
CA CYS A 34 -2.13 1.08 -3.69
C CYS A 34 -3.63 1.30 -3.94
N ALA A 35 -4.41 0.21 -4.06
CA ALA A 35 -5.86 0.26 -4.27
C ALA A 35 -6.65 0.77 -3.04
N SER A 36 -6.03 0.81 -1.85
CA SER A 36 -6.65 1.29 -0.60
C SER A 36 -6.31 2.76 -0.32
N CYS A 37 -5.04 3.07 -0.07
CA CYS A 37 -4.62 4.41 0.36
C CYS A 37 -4.11 5.31 -0.78
N ARG A 38 -4.03 4.79 -2.01
CA ARG A 38 -3.60 5.52 -3.23
C ARG A 38 -2.15 6.01 -3.26
N LEU A 39 -1.32 5.64 -2.28
CA LEU A 39 0.13 5.87 -2.31
C LEU A 39 0.80 5.04 -3.42
N ASP A 40 1.84 5.60 -4.02
CA ASP A 40 2.74 4.87 -4.91
C ASP A 40 3.75 4.09 -4.06
N VAL A 41 3.85 2.79 -4.32
CA VAL A 41 4.58 1.82 -3.50
C VAL A 41 5.67 1.17 -4.35
N PRO A 42 6.95 1.22 -3.94
CA PRO A 42 8.01 0.48 -4.61
C PRO A 42 7.80 -1.03 -4.50
N LEU A 43 8.03 -1.76 -5.60
CA LEU A 43 8.02 -3.22 -5.63
C LEU A 43 9.23 -3.84 -4.90
N THR A 44 10.35 -3.13 -4.88
CA THR A 44 11.56 -3.52 -4.15
C THR A 44 11.45 -3.13 -2.68
N ALA A 45 11.69 -4.07 -1.78
CA ALA A 45 11.76 -3.80 -0.35
C ALA A 45 12.78 -4.72 0.34
N PRO A 46 13.43 -4.28 1.44
CA PRO A 46 14.31 -5.15 2.22
C PRO A 46 13.56 -6.41 2.70
N GLY A 47 14.21 -7.57 2.65
CA GLY A 47 13.65 -8.82 3.20
C GLY A 47 12.64 -9.56 2.32
N THR A 48 12.24 -9.01 1.17
CA THR A 48 11.36 -9.69 0.21
C THR A 48 11.75 -9.42 -1.25
N ALA A 49 11.71 -10.46 -2.08
CA ALA A 49 11.93 -10.33 -3.54
C ALA A 49 10.66 -9.88 -4.28
N HIS A 50 9.48 -10.11 -3.70
CA HIS A 50 8.19 -9.86 -4.33
C HIS A 50 7.26 -9.18 -3.35
N ARG A 51 7.23 -7.84 -3.38
CA ARG A 51 6.27 -7.07 -2.59
C ARG A 51 4.88 -7.17 -3.22
N ASN A 52 3.89 -7.49 -2.40
CA ASN A 52 2.49 -7.60 -2.80
C ASN A 52 1.55 -6.62 -2.08
N HIS A 53 2.03 -5.95 -1.02
CA HIS A 53 1.20 -5.07 -0.19
C HIS A 53 1.84 -3.70 0.03
N CYS A 54 1.01 -2.73 0.38
CA CYS A 54 1.46 -1.39 0.75
C CYS A 54 2.11 -1.38 2.15
N PRO A 55 3.30 -0.77 2.36
CA PRO A 55 3.93 -0.70 3.68
C PRO A 55 3.08 0.05 4.71
N THR A 56 2.32 1.05 4.25
CA THR A 56 1.63 1.99 5.12
C THR A 56 0.31 1.43 5.63
N CYS A 57 -0.48 0.79 4.76
CA CYS A 57 -1.82 0.30 5.10
C CYS A 57 -1.97 -1.22 5.00
N LEU A 58 -0.91 -1.94 4.61
CA LEU A 58 -0.83 -3.40 4.50
C LEU A 58 -1.82 -4.04 3.51
N ALA A 59 -2.58 -3.24 2.75
CA ALA A 59 -3.49 -3.74 1.74
C ALA A 59 -2.72 -4.24 0.51
N SER A 60 -3.22 -5.32 -0.07
CA SER A 60 -2.71 -5.96 -1.28
C SER A 60 -3.76 -5.90 -2.41
N LEU A 61 -3.42 -6.44 -3.57
CA LEU A 61 -4.32 -6.63 -4.71
C LEU A 61 -4.27 -8.11 -5.11
N HIS A 62 -5.44 -8.70 -5.38
CA HIS A 62 -5.53 -10.10 -5.80
C HIS A 62 -5.12 -10.20 -7.27
N VAL A 63 -3.82 -10.30 -7.48
CA VAL A 63 -3.22 -10.43 -8.82
C VAL A 63 -2.58 -11.79 -9.03
N ASP A 64 -2.28 -12.56 -7.99
CA ASP A 64 -1.71 -13.90 -8.11
C ASP A 64 -2.83 -14.95 -8.09
N ARG A 65 -2.74 -16.02 -8.89
CA ARG A 65 -3.62 -17.20 -8.76
C ARG A 65 -3.08 -18.11 -7.65
N ARG A 66 -2.70 -19.34 -7.99
CA ARG A 66 -2.22 -20.34 -7.02
C ARG A 66 -0.71 -20.23 -6.78
N ILE A 67 0.04 -19.65 -7.71
CA ILE A 67 1.49 -19.54 -7.62
C ILE A 67 1.82 -18.11 -7.20
N PRO A 68 2.43 -17.89 -6.01
CA PRO A 68 2.81 -16.55 -5.60
C PRO A 68 3.70 -15.86 -6.64
N GLY A 69 3.34 -14.65 -7.03
CA GLY A 69 4.03 -13.86 -8.05
C GLY A 69 3.69 -14.20 -9.52
N ASP A 70 2.77 -15.13 -9.80
CA ASP A 70 2.36 -15.45 -11.19
C ASP A 70 1.61 -14.30 -11.90
N ARG A 71 1.04 -13.36 -11.13
CA ARG A 71 0.28 -12.20 -11.63
C ARG A 71 -0.85 -12.55 -12.60
N ASP A 72 -1.42 -13.75 -12.49
CA ASP A 72 -2.36 -14.29 -13.47
C ASP A 72 -3.84 -14.22 -13.01
N ALA A 73 -4.16 -13.64 -11.85
CA ALA A 73 -5.55 -13.60 -11.36
C ALA A 73 -6.41 -12.55 -12.08
N ASP A 74 -7.60 -12.98 -12.52
CA ASP A 74 -8.59 -12.11 -13.16
C ASP A 74 -9.38 -11.27 -12.15
N CYS A 75 -9.44 -11.68 -10.88
CA CYS A 75 -10.23 -11.04 -9.84
C CYS A 75 -9.84 -9.58 -9.64
N ARG A 76 -8.54 -9.31 -9.45
CA ARG A 76 -7.98 -7.96 -9.20
C ARG A 76 -8.67 -7.22 -8.04
N GLY A 77 -9.35 -7.95 -7.16
CA GLY A 77 -10.02 -7.41 -5.99
C GLY A 77 -9.02 -6.91 -4.95
N ARG A 78 -9.39 -5.90 -4.17
CA ARG A 78 -8.58 -5.44 -3.04
C ARG A 78 -8.44 -6.59 -2.04
N MET A 79 -7.25 -6.80 -1.52
CA MET A 79 -7.06 -7.71 -0.39
C MET A 79 -6.78 -6.94 0.89
N GLU A 80 -7.54 -7.24 1.94
CA GLU A 80 -7.36 -6.65 3.26
C GLU A 80 -6.45 -7.53 4.11
N ALA A 81 -5.62 -6.91 4.95
CA ALA A 81 -4.82 -7.64 5.91
C ALA A 81 -5.75 -8.18 7.02
N LEU A 82 -5.91 -9.50 7.05
CA LEU A 82 -6.78 -10.20 7.98
C LEU A 82 -6.07 -10.47 9.31
N GLY A 83 -4.80 -10.89 9.25
CA GLY A 83 -4.01 -11.23 10.42
C GLY A 83 -2.53 -11.48 10.10
N LEU A 84 -1.82 -12.03 11.06
CA LEU A 84 -0.41 -12.42 10.94
C LEU A 84 -0.25 -13.91 11.18
N SER A 85 0.74 -14.52 10.55
CA SER A 85 1.22 -15.86 10.87
C SER A 85 2.74 -15.86 10.96
N VAL A 86 3.29 -16.83 11.68
CA VAL A 86 4.74 -17.03 11.82
C VAL A 86 5.08 -18.41 11.32
N ARG A 87 6.03 -18.51 10.41
CA ARG A 87 6.53 -19.78 9.88
C ARG A 87 7.46 -20.46 10.90
N PRO A 88 7.72 -21.77 10.77
CA PRO A 88 8.63 -22.49 11.68
C PRO A 88 10.06 -21.93 11.73
N ASP A 89 10.51 -21.26 10.67
CA ASP A 89 11.80 -20.58 10.57
C ASP A 89 11.82 -19.19 11.25
N GLY A 90 10.70 -18.76 11.83
CA GLY A 90 10.55 -17.48 12.50
C GLY A 90 10.14 -16.32 11.58
N GLU A 91 9.95 -16.57 10.28
CA GLU A 91 9.54 -15.53 9.33
C GLU A 91 8.08 -15.13 9.57
N TRP A 92 7.85 -13.83 9.72
CA TRP A 92 6.52 -13.28 9.91
C TRP A 92 5.85 -12.97 8.57
N MET A 93 4.58 -13.33 8.48
CA MET A 93 3.78 -13.24 7.28
C MET A 93 2.47 -12.49 7.58
N ILE A 94 1.96 -11.80 6.56
CA ILE A 94 0.64 -11.17 6.57
C ILE A 94 -0.32 -12.11 5.84
N ILE A 95 -1.45 -12.41 6.47
CA ILE A 95 -2.58 -13.10 5.84
C ILE A 95 -3.49 -12.04 5.24
N HIS A 96 -3.76 -12.16 3.95
CA HIS A 96 -4.63 -11.28 3.20
C HIS A 96 -5.90 -12.02 2.77
N GLU A 97 -7.06 -11.36 2.86
CA GLU A 97 -8.35 -11.87 2.34
C GLU A 97 -8.81 -10.97 1.19
N CYS A 98 -9.13 -11.56 0.04
CA CYS A 98 -9.73 -10.81 -1.07
C CYS A 98 -11.18 -10.46 -0.75
N VAL A 99 -11.50 -9.16 -0.69
CA VAL A 99 -12.87 -8.71 -0.37
C VAL A 99 -13.88 -8.98 -1.48
N SER A 100 -13.40 -9.39 -2.67
CA SER A 100 -14.24 -9.67 -3.83
C SER A 100 -14.58 -11.16 -3.98
N CYS A 101 -13.67 -12.06 -3.64
CA CYS A 101 -13.86 -13.51 -3.84
C CYS A 101 -13.53 -14.39 -2.63
N GLY A 102 -13.05 -13.81 -1.51
CA GLY A 102 -12.73 -14.54 -0.28
C GLY A 102 -11.40 -15.30 -0.27
N GLU A 103 -10.66 -15.33 -1.38
CA GLU A 103 -9.37 -16.03 -1.46
C GLU A 103 -8.36 -15.49 -0.43
N LEU A 104 -7.61 -16.42 0.19
CA LEU A 104 -6.56 -16.09 1.14
C LEU A 104 -5.17 -16.14 0.48
N SER A 105 -4.32 -15.16 0.81
CA SER A 105 -2.92 -15.14 0.39
C SER A 105 -2.02 -14.85 1.58
N VAL A 106 -0.82 -15.40 1.57
CA VAL A 106 0.16 -15.23 2.65
C VAL A 106 1.42 -14.59 2.09
N ASN A 107 1.69 -13.36 2.50
CA ASN A 107 2.78 -12.54 1.99
C ASN A 107 3.81 -12.24 3.09
N ARG A 108 5.10 -12.25 2.75
CA ARG A 108 6.16 -11.97 3.73
C ARG A 108 6.12 -10.50 4.14
N ILE A 109 6.33 -10.22 5.44
CA ILE A 109 6.53 -8.84 5.93
C ILE A 109 7.85 -8.30 5.37
N ALA A 110 7.80 -7.11 4.78
CA ALA A 110 8.97 -6.40 4.29
C ALA A 110 9.61 -5.54 5.39
N GLY A 111 10.91 -5.29 5.29
CA GLY A 111 11.67 -4.53 6.29
C GLY A 111 11.29 -3.05 6.41
N ASP A 112 10.53 -2.51 5.46
CA ASP A 112 9.99 -1.14 5.45
C ASP A 112 8.49 -1.08 5.78
N ASP A 113 7.86 -2.20 6.15
CA ASP A 113 6.46 -2.21 6.55
C ASP A 113 6.26 -1.43 7.86
N ASN A 114 5.17 -0.67 7.95
CA ASN A 114 4.91 0.20 9.08
C ASN A 114 4.70 -0.62 10.37
N PRO A 115 5.59 -0.51 11.38
CA PRO A 115 5.50 -1.30 12.61
C PRO A 115 4.20 -1.07 13.37
N LEU A 116 3.67 0.15 13.37
CA LEU A 116 2.41 0.46 14.04
C LEU A 116 1.21 -0.22 13.37
N ALA A 117 1.22 -0.34 12.04
CA ALA A 117 0.18 -1.04 11.31
C ALA A 117 0.23 -2.56 11.62
N LEU A 118 1.43 -3.14 11.68
CA LEU A 118 1.64 -4.55 12.04
C LEU A 118 1.19 -4.86 13.46
N VAL A 119 1.57 -4.03 14.45
CA VAL A 119 1.13 -4.21 15.84
C VAL A 119 -0.39 -4.09 15.98
N ARG A 120 -1.01 -3.12 15.30
CA ARG A 120 -2.49 -3.00 15.28
C ARG A 120 -3.16 -4.23 14.67
N LEU A 121 -2.58 -4.80 13.62
CA LEU A 121 -3.08 -6.02 13.00
C LEU A 121 -2.97 -7.21 13.98
N ALA A 122 -1.82 -7.37 14.65
CA ALA A 122 -1.60 -8.43 15.64
C ALA A 122 -2.59 -8.35 16.82
N LEU A 123 -2.91 -7.13 17.28
CA LEU A 123 -3.80 -6.90 18.42
C LEU A 123 -5.28 -6.83 18.05
N ARG A 124 -5.63 -6.91 16.76
CA ARG A 124 -7.02 -6.76 16.28
C ARG A 124 -8.02 -7.70 16.96
N PRO A 125 -7.71 -8.99 17.22
CA PRO A 125 -8.63 -9.88 17.93
C PRO A 125 -8.95 -9.44 19.36
N LEU A 126 -8.06 -8.70 20.01
CA LEU A 126 -8.26 -8.18 21.37
C LEU A 126 -9.09 -6.89 21.38
N ALA A 127 -9.04 -6.12 20.29
CA ALA A 127 -9.77 -4.86 20.15
C ALA A 127 -11.20 -5.06 19.62
N ASP A 128 -11.44 -6.11 18.83
CA ASP A 128 -12.74 -6.44 18.25
C ASP A 128 -13.00 -7.95 18.28
N ALA A 129 -13.85 -8.40 19.22
CA ALA A 129 -14.21 -9.80 19.36
C ALA A 129 -14.91 -10.39 18.12
N ARG A 130 -15.53 -9.57 17.26
CA ARG A 130 -16.12 -10.04 16.00
C ARG A 130 -15.06 -10.36 14.95
N ALA A 131 -13.91 -9.69 15.01
CA ALA A 131 -12.77 -9.99 14.13
C ALA A 131 -12.15 -11.36 14.46
N ALA A 132 -12.15 -11.77 15.73
CA ALA A 132 -11.66 -13.08 16.15
C ALA A 132 -12.50 -14.23 15.56
N GLY A 133 -13.81 -14.06 15.45
CA GLY A 133 -14.72 -15.07 14.89
C GLY A 133 -14.55 -15.29 13.39
N ARG A 134 -14.26 -14.24 12.60
CA ARG A 134 -14.09 -14.37 11.14
C ARG A 134 -12.83 -15.14 10.76
N ALA A 135 -11.72 -14.91 11.45
CA ALA A 135 -10.45 -15.57 11.14
C ALA A 135 -10.50 -17.10 11.35
N LEU A 136 -11.31 -17.57 12.29
CA LEU A 136 -11.49 -19.01 12.58
C LEU A 136 -12.45 -19.71 11.60
N LEU A 137 -13.29 -18.98 10.87
CA LEU A 137 -14.29 -19.55 9.95
C LEU A 137 -13.80 -19.60 8.49
N THR A 138 -12.69 -18.93 8.18
CA THR A 138 -12.10 -18.83 6.83
C THR A 138 -10.86 -19.70 6.64
N LEU A 139 -10.42 -20.42 7.68
CA LEU A 139 -9.33 -21.42 7.66
C LEU A 139 -9.92 -22.82 7.80
#